data_AF-A0A7W9ESH1-F1
#
_entry.id   AF-A0A7W9ESH1-F1
#
_cell.length_a   1.000
_cell.length_b   1.000
_cell.length_c   1.000
_cell.angle_alpha   90.00
_cell.angle_beta   90.00
_cell.angle_gamma   90.00
#
_symmetry.space_group_name_H-M   'P 1'
#
loop_
_entity.id
_entity.type
_entity.pdbx_description
1 polymer ?
#
loop_
_entity_poly.entity_id
_entity_poly.type
_entity_poly.pdbx_seq_one_letter_code
_entity_poly.pdbx_strand_id
1 'polypeptide(L)' 'MQGKIEIDPMITHVMGLEEINKGFDLMHAGESIRSVVVY' A
#
# COMPACT_ATOMS: atom_id res chain seq x y z
N MET A 1 -14.23 -17.00 15.39
CA MET A 1 -13.90 -16.61 14.00
C MET A 1 -14.47 -15.21 13.78
N GLN A 2 -13.65 -14.16 13.92
CA GLN A 2 -14.07 -12.77 14.14
C GLN A 2 -14.39 -11.97 12.87
N GLY A 3 -14.86 -12.59 11.79
CA GLY A 3 -15.26 -11.85 10.57
C GLY A 3 -14.22 -10.84 10.06
N LYS A 4 -12.92 -11.09 10.30
CA LYS A 4 -11.84 -10.19 9.89
C LYS A 4 -11.57 -10.46 8.41
N ILE A 5 -11.62 -9.40 7.61
CA ILE A 5 -11.18 -9.45 6.22
C ILE A 5 -9.65 -9.47 6.25
N GLU A 6 -9.06 -10.46 5.58
CA GLU A 6 -7.62 -10.53 5.38
C GLU A 6 -7.21 -9.41 4.42
N ILE A 7 -6.53 -8.40 4.95
CA ILE A 7 -6.08 -7.22 4.19
C ILE A 7 -4.66 -7.35 3.69
N ASP A 8 -3.85 -8.19 4.33
CA ASP A 8 -2.43 -8.35 4.03
C ASP A 8 -2.19 -8.81 2.59
N PRO A 9 -2.98 -9.74 2.01
CA PRO A 9 -2.81 -10.13 0.60
C PRO A 9 -3.08 -9.00 -0.40
N MET A 10 -3.68 -7.89 0.02
CA MET A 10 -3.94 -6.74 -0.85
C MET A 10 -2.76 -5.76 -0.92
N ILE A 11 -1.77 -5.91 -0.03
CA ILE A 11 -0.60 -5.03 0.03
C ILE A 11 0.36 -5.41 -1.09
N THR A 12 0.55 -4.51 -2.07
CA THR A 12 1.49 -4.72 -3.17
C THR A 12 2.79 -3.94 -2.99
N HIS A 13 2.77 -2.87 -2.19
CA HIS A 13 3.94 -2.02 -1.97
C HIS A 13 4.07 -1.65 -0.49
N VAL A 14 5.31 -1.70 0.01
CA VAL A 14 5.68 -1.19 1.34
C VAL A 14 6.85 -0.24 1.15
N MET A 15 6.80 0.94 1.73
CA MET A 15 7.83 1.97 1.57
C MET A 15 7.94 2.85 2.82
N GLY A 16 9.08 3.52 2.98
CA GLY A 16 9.28 4.50 4.05
C GLY A 16 8.57 5.82 3.77
N LEU A 17 8.40 6.65 4.82
CA LEU A 17 7.77 7.97 4.72
C LEU A 17 8.47 8.90 3.72
N GLU A 18 9.79 8.75 3.57
CA GLU A 18 10.62 9.48 2.60
C GLU A 18 10.22 9.22 1.14
N GLU A 19 9.60 8.07 0.85
CA GLU A 19 9.17 7.68 -0.49
C GLU A 19 7.68 7.97 -0.76
N ILE A 20 7.00 8.75 0.09
CA ILE A 20 5.54 8.95 -0.01
C ILE A 20 5.06 9.43 -1.40
N ASN A 21 5.84 10.29 -2.06
CA ASN A 21 5.50 10.79 -3.40
C ASN A 21 5.49 9.69 -4.46
N LYS A 22 6.42 8.74 -4.38
CA LYS A 22 6.43 7.55 -5.26
C LYS A 22 5.19 6.70 -5.05
N GLY A 23 4.67 6.62 -3.82
CA GLY A 23 3.38 6.00 -3.54
C GLY A 23 2.22 6.66 -4.28
N PHE A 24 2.20 8.00 -4.33
CA PHE A 24 1.20 8.74 -5.12
C PHE A 24 1.36 8.51 -6.62
N ASP A 25 2.57 8.48 -7.15
CA ASP A 25 2.83 8.23 -8.57
C ASP A 25 2.28 6.85 -8.99
N LEU A 26 2.54 5.80 -8.20
CA LEU A 26 2.04 4.45 -8.45
C LEU A 26 0.52 4.36 -8.41
N MET A 27 -0.14 5.12 -7.52
CA MET A 27 -1.61 5.20 -7.48
C MET A 27 -2.19 5.87 -8.72
N HIS A 28 -1.58 6.95 -9.21
CA HIS A 28 -2.04 7.63 -10.44
C HIS A 28 -1.78 6.79 -11.69
N ALA A 29 -0.68 6.03 -11.72
CA ALA A 29 -0.34 5.11 -12.80
C ALA A 29 -1.23 3.84 -12.83
N GLY A 30 -1.95 3.56 -11.74
CA GLY A 30 -2.72 2.32 -11.60
C GLY A 30 -1.85 1.08 -11.34
N GLU A 31 -0.59 1.28 -10.92
CA GLU A 31 0.38 0.21 -10.65
C GLU A 31 0.36 -0.25 -9.19
N SER A 32 -0.45 0.38 -8.34
CA SER A 32 -0.66 -0.05 -6.95
C SER A 32 -2.11 -0.45 -6.71
N ILE A 33 -2.26 -1.60 -6.03
CA ILE A 33 -3.53 -2.01 -5.43
C ILE A 33 -3.63 -1.42 -4.02
N ARG A 34 -2.56 -1.55 -3.23
CA ARG A 34 -2.45 -0.96 -1.90
C ARG A 34 -0.99 -0.76 -1.51
N SER A 35 -0.66 0.46 -1.11
CA SER A 35 0.64 0.83 -0.56
C SER A 35 0.55 1.03 0.95
N VAL A 36 1.52 0.54 1.71
CA VAL A 36 1.67 0.80 3.15
C VAL A 36 2.91 1.64 3.38
N VAL A 37 2.76 2.72 4.15
CA VAL A 37 3.86 3.59 4.56
C VAL A 37 4.23 3.27 6.01
N VAL A 38 5.50 2.97 6.24
CA VAL A 38 6.05 2.69 7.57
C VAL A 38 6.95 3.84 8.04
N TYR A 39 7.00 4.08 9.36
CA TYR A 39 7.76 5.16 10.01
C TYR A 39 8.79 4.60 10.99
#